data_AF-A0A2N1QYV2-F1
#
_entry.id   AF-A0A2N1QYV2-F1
#
_cell.length_a   1.000
_cell.length_b   1.000
_cell.length_c   1.000
_cell.angle_alpha   90.00
_cell.angle_beta   90.00
_cell.angle_gamma   90.00
#
_symmetry.space_group_name_H-M   'P 1'
#
loop_
_entity.id
_entity.type
_entity.pdbx_description
1 polymer ?
#
loop_
_entity_poly.entity_id
_entity_poly.type
_entity_poly.pdbx_seq_one_letter_code
_entity_poly.pdbx_strand_id
1 'polypeptide(L)'
;MKSPGSRKTVPVAMLVFSLAYFPYILAQGNSKMIGDEIGGDPGGFLLPAFLAGFMMLGALYLLFMDKTPGRAEPAPRAGAKFYFAICSGILYVLLFSKLGFIITSTLLVFSLSFIASLDTAIRKNLAPLFAGLAGTLAFTVGYYSAGRFMTRYLLQVGRTTSFTIASAPFFVFSANMLVLGLLLYIAAKMVRRMKPGLMSRKVAVISLVTAGSVEFLFLVFRQLFLVNLARGIITW
;
A
#
# COMPACT_ATOMS: atom_id res chain seq x y z
N MET A 1 -23.92 29.89 5.46
CA MET A 1 -22.50 30.30 5.40
C MET A 1 -21.69 29.43 6.35
N LYS A 2 -20.83 28.52 5.86
CA LYS A 2 -19.94 27.70 6.70
C LYS A 2 -18.53 28.24 6.58
N SER A 3 -17.92 28.56 7.72
CA SER A 3 -16.60 29.19 7.87
C SER A 3 -15.52 28.56 6.97
N PRO A 4 -14.68 29.38 6.28
CA PRO A 4 -13.56 28.91 5.47
C PRO A 4 -12.41 28.29 6.29
N GLY A 5 -12.48 28.30 7.62
CA GLY A 5 -11.44 27.75 8.51
C GLY A 5 -11.35 26.22 8.59
N SER A 6 -12.34 25.49 8.08
CA SER A 6 -12.43 24.02 8.21
C SER A 6 -11.58 23.22 7.20
N ARG A 7 -11.10 23.83 6.11
CA ARG A 7 -10.39 23.11 5.04
C ARG A 7 -8.88 22.96 5.30
N LYS A 8 -8.29 23.94 5.98
CA LYS A 8 -6.86 23.90 6.36
C LYS A 8 -6.61 23.15 7.66
N THR A 9 -7.67 22.79 8.40
CA THR A 9 -7.56 22.14 9.71
C THR A 9 -6.92 20.77 9.63
N VAL A 10 -7.23 19.98 8.59
CA VAL A 10 -6.66 18.63 8.42
C VAL A 10 -5.17 18.68 8.04
N PRO A 11 -4.72 19.45 7.02
CA PRO A 11 -3.30 19.62 6.73
C PRO A 11 -2.50 20.21 7.90
N VAL A 12 -3.05 21.21 8.60
CA VAL A 12 -2.40 21.85 9.75
C VAL A 12 -2.32 20.87 10.93
N ALA A 13 -3.37 20.12 11.22
CA ALA A 13 -3.33 19.09 12.26
C ALA A 13 -2.32 18.00 11.93
N MET A 14 -2.26 17.52 10.67
CA MET A 14 -1.24 16.56 10.21
C MET A 14 0.18 17.12 10.35
N LEU A 15 0.38 18.39 10.02
CA LEU A 15 1.67 19.07 10.14
C LEU A 15 2.10 19.19 11.61
N VAL A 16 1.19 19.62 12.50
CA VAL A 16 1.43 19.71 13.95
C VAL A 16 1.72 18.33 14.55
N PHE A 17 0.93 17.32 14.18
CA PHE A 17 1.13 15.95 14.65
C PHE A 17 2.46 15.40 14.16
N SER A 18 2.83 15.64 12.90
CA SER A 18 4.13 15.25 12.35
C SER A 18 5.30 15.99 13.02
N LEU A 19 5.20 17.31 13.21
CA LEU A 19 6.21 18.13 13.89
C LEU A 19 6.41 17.75 15.36
N ALA A 20 5.37 17.26 16.03
CA ALA A 20 5.48 16.75 17.40
C ALA A 20 6.01 15.31 17.44
N TYR A 21 5.56 14.46 16.51
CA TYR A 21 5.88 13.03 16.49
C TYR A 21 7.28 12.74 15.96
N PHE A 22 7.77 13.51 14.98
CA PHE A 22 9.11 13.35 14.41
C PHE A 22 10.24 13.50 15.44
N PRO A 23 10.33 14.58 16.23
CA PRO A 23 11.34 14.70 17.30
C PRO A 23 11.11 13.71 18.44
N TYR A 24 9.86 13.32 18.72
CA TYR A 24 9.55 12.27 19.70
C TYR A 24 10.15 10.91 19.30
N ILE A 25 10.03 10.52 18.03
CA ILE A 25 10.66 9.29 17.51
C ILE A 25 12.18 9.38 17.57
N LEU A 26 12.76 10.54 17.20
CA LEU A 26 14.20 10.79 17.30
C LEU A 26 14.71 10.64 18.74
N ALA A 27 13.91 11.05 19.73
CA ALA A 27 14.22 10.92 21.15
C ALA A 27 14.03 9.51 21.71
N GLN A 28 13.22 8.65 21.06
CA GLN A 28 12.81 7.35 21.58
C GLN A 28 13.82 6.21 21.41
N GLY A 29 14.99 6.47 20.80
CA GLY A 29 16.16 5.58 20.75
C GLY A 29 15.87 4.06 20.75
N ASN A 30 15.88 3.44 19.57
CA ASN A 30 15.84 1.99 19.37
C ASN A 30 14.77 1.25 20.21
N SER A 31 13.52 1.70 20.11
CA SER A 31 12.37 1.01 20.71
C SER A 31 11.97 -0.21 19.87
N LYS A 32 11.96 -1.40 20.50
CA LYS A 32 11.55 -2.68 19.88
C LYS A 32 10.08 -2.63 19.47
N MET A 33 9.77 -3.07 18.25
CA MET A 33 8.40 -3.09 17.73
C MET A 33 7.64 -4.33 18.22
N ILE A 34 6.34 -4.19 18.49
CA ILE A 34 5.45 -5.33 18.82
C ILE A 34 5.46 -6.32 17.64
N GLY A 35 5.94 -7.55 17.89
CA GLY A 35 6.07 -8.62 16.89
C GLY A 35 7.50 -9.01 16.53
N ASP A 36 8.53 -8.39 17.12
CA ASP A 36 9.94 -8.77 16.97
C ASP A 36 10.41 -9.63 18.15
N GLU A 37 10.59 -10.94 17.92
CA GLU A 37 11.05 -11.89 18.94
C GLU A 37 12.59 -11.93 19.09
N ILE A 38 13.37 -11.38 18.15
CA ILE A 38 14.84 -11.58 18.09
C ILE A 38 15.63 -10.26 18.11
N GLY A 39 14.98 -9.09 17.99
CA GLY A 39 15.56 -7.79 18.33
C GLY A 39 16.55 -7.25 17.30
N GLY A 40 16.40 -7.64 16.03
CA GLY A 40 17.25 -7.20 14.93
C GLY A 40 16.64 -6.12 14.04
N ASP A 41 15.44 -5.60 14.36
CA ASP A 41 14.64 -4.81 13.41
C ASP A 41 14.86 -3.28 13.55
N PRO A 42 15.48 -2.60 12.56
CA PRO A 42 15.54 -1.13 12.53
C PRO A 42 14.16 -0.47 12.28
N GLY A 43 13.12 -1.29 12.00
CA GLY A 43 11.75 -0.85 11.75
C GLY A 43 11.08 -0.13 12.93
N GLY A 44 11.46 -0.37 14.18
CA GLY A 44 10.84 0.32 15.32
C GLY A 44 11.06 1.85 15.31
N PHE A 45 12.15 2.32 14.70
CA PHE A 45 12.53 3.72 14.62
C PHE A 45 12.38 4.29 13.21
N LEU A 46 12.84 3.55 12.21
CA LEU A 46 12.98 4.08 10.84
C LEU A 46 11.63 4.26 10.14
N LEU A 47 10.69 3.33 10.36
CA LEU A 47 9.35 3.33 9.77
C LEU A 47 8.50 4.50 10.29
N PRO A 48 8.38 4.72 11.62
CA PRO A 48 7.68 5.88 12.15
C PRO A 48 8.32 7.20 11.70
N ALA A 49 9.66 7.29 11.66
CA ALA A 49 10.35 8.50 11.20
C ALA A 49 10.10 8.78 9.71
N PHE A 50 10.17 7.77 8.86
CA PHE A 50 9.87 7.89 7.43
C PHE A 50 8.40 8.28 7.21
N LEU A 51 7.47 7.67 7.93
CA LEU A 51 6.03 7.97 7.84
C LEU A 51 5.74 9.41 8.30
N ALA A 52 6.34 9.84 9.42
CA ALA A 52 6.22 11.19 9.93
C ALA A 52 6.79 12.21 8.94
N GLY A 53 7.95 11.94 8.33
CA GLY A 53 8.52 12.75 7.26
C GLY A 53 7.61 12.82 6.02
N PHE A 54 7.04 11.70 5.61
CA PHE A 54 6.11 11.65 4.47
C PHE A 54 4.81 12.42 4.74
N MET A 55 4.27 12.32 5.97
CA MET A 55 3.13 13.14 6.40
C MET A 55 3.47 14.63 6.45
N MET A 56 4.69 14.99 6.87
CA MET A 56 5.17 16.38 6.87
C MET A 56 5.22 16.94 5.44
N LEU A 57 5.85 16.19 4.53
CA LEU A 57 5.98 16.57 3.12
C LEU A 57 4.62 16.64 2.43
N GLY A 58 3.72 15.68 2.71
CA GLY A 58 2.35 15.69 2.21
C GLY A 58 1.54 16.89 2.71
N ALA A 59 1.66 17.23 4.00
CA ALA A 59 1.01 18.40 4.57
C ALA A 59 1.58 19.70 3.99
N LEU A 60 2.90 19.80 3.81
CA LEU A 60 3.54 20.91 3.11
C LEU A 60 3.02 21.04 1.68
N TYR A 61 3.03 19.95 0.93
CA TYR A 61 2.55 19.91 -0.45
C TYR A 61 1.10 20.39 -0.54
N LEU A 62 0.21 19.92 0.34
CA LEU A 62 -1.17 20.37 0.38
C LEU A 62 -1.32 21.84 0.78
N LEU A 63 -0.47 22.36 1.68
CA LEU A 63 -0.51 23.78 2.06
C LEU A 63 0.00 24.71 0.96
N PHE A 64 0.99 24.27 0.17
CA PHE A 64 1.61 25.08 -0.89
C PHE A 64 0.93 24.94 -2.27
N MET A 65 0.38 23.76 -2.59
CA MET A 65 -0.26 23.48 -3.88
C MET A 65 -1.80 23.58 -3.85
N ASP A 66 -2.41 24.17 -2.82
CA ASP A 66 -3.87 24.37 -2.74
C ASP A 66 -4.38 25.42 -3.74
N LYS A 67 -4.29 25.09 -5.03
CA LYS A 67 -4.96 25.71 -6.16
C LYS A 67 -5.69 24.62 -6.94
N THR A 68 -6.61 23.90 -6.30
CA THR A 68 -7.62 23.15 -7.06
C THR A 68 -9.00 23.34 -6.41
N PRO A 69 -9.90 24.16 -7.00
CA PRO A 69 -11.28 24.23 -6.56
C PRO A 69 -11.99 22.95 -7.03
N GLY A 70 -11.89 21.87 -6.25
CA GLY A 70 -12.41 20.56 -6.60
C GLY A 70 -13.48 20.08 -5.61
N ARG A 71 -14.75 20.35 -5.94
CA ARG A 71 -15.97 19.63 -5.52
C ARG A 71 -16.06 19.26 -4.03
N ALA A 72 -16.66 20.15 -3.24
CA ALA A 72 -17.21 19.78 -1.94
C ALA A 72 -18.30 18.72 -2.14
N GLU A 73 -18.01 17.44 -1.81
CA GLU A 73 -19.05 16.43 -1.69
C GLU A 73 -20.02 16.85 -0.56
N PRO A 74 -21.35 16.73 -0.76
CA PRO A 74 -22.32 17.07 0.26
C PRO A 74 -22.16 16.17 1.49
N ALA A 75 -22.23 16.80 2.65
CA ALA A 75 -21.81 16.31 3.96
C ALA A 75 -22.49 15.05 4.58
N PRO A 76 -23.61 14.45 4.12
CA PRO A 76 -24.18 13.29 4.81
C PRO A 76 -23.38 11.99 4.65
N ARG A 77 -22.58 11.84 3.57
CA ARG A 77 -21.94 10.56 3.21
C ARG A 77 -20.46 10.46 3.57
N ALA A 78 -19.82 11.56 3.97
CA ALA A 78 -18.44 11.56 4.45
C ALA A 78 -18.27 10.73 5.74
N GLY A 79 -19.26 10.77 6.64
CA GLY A 79 -19.27 9.99 7.87
C GLY A 79 -19.23 8.49 7.62
N ALA A 80 -20.06 7.97 6.71
CA ALA A 80 -20.09 6.54 6.38
C ALA A 80 -18.76 6.03 5.78
N LYS A 81 -18.12 6.83 4.91
CA LYS A 81 -16.78 6.52 4.37
C LYS A 81 -15.73 6.49 5.48
N PHE A 82 -15.81 7.43 6.44
CA PHE A 82 -14.92 7.52 7.58
C PHE A 82 -15.05 6.33 8.54
N TYR A 83 -16.27 5.97 8.94
CA TYR A 83 -16.51 4.81 9.79
C TYR A 83 -16.06 3.50 9.13
N PHE A 84 -16.30 3.35 7.82
CA PHE A 84 -15.80 2.19 7.08
C PHE A 84 -14.27 2.11 7.10
N ALA A 85 -13.57 3.23 6.90
CA ALA A 85 -12.11 3.27 6.96
C ALA A 85 -11.58 2.85 8.33
N ILE A 86 -12.21 3.31 9.41
CA ILE A 86 -11.86 2.88 10.78
C ILE A 86 -12.12 1.39 10.98
N CYS A 87 -13.32 0.90 10.63
CA CYS A 87 -13.68 -0.50 10.78
C CYS A 87 -12.74 -1.43 9.98
N SER A 88 -12.43 -1.05 8.74
CA SER A 88 -11.51 -1.82 7.90
C SER A 88 -10.06 -1.76 8.42
N GLY A 89 -9.63 -0.64 9.02
CA GLY A 89 -8.35 -0.53 9.71
C GLY A 89 -8.25 -1.41 10.96
N ILE A 90 -9.29 -1.42 11.80
CA ILE A 90 -9.35 -2.33 12.96
C ILE A 90 -9.32 -3.79 12.49
N LEU A 91 -10.13 -4.13 11.48
CA LEU A 91 -10.16 -5.47 10.91
C LEU A 91 -8.81 -5.88 10.32
N TYR A 92 -8.10 -4.95 9.69
CA TYR A 92 -6.74 -5.16 9.19
C TYR A 92 -5.80 -5.56 10.33
N VAL A 93 -5.77 -4.82 11.43
CA VAL A 93 -4.88 -5.11 12.58
C VAL A 93 -5.20 -6.49 13.17
N LEU A 94 -6.49 -6.82 13.33
CA LEU A 94 -6.91 -8.11 13.89
C LEU A 94 -6.58 -9.31 13.00
N LEU A 95 -6.65 -9.13 11.68
CA LEU A 95 -6.38 -10.19 10.71
C LEU A 95 -4.91 -10.25 10.27
N PHE A 96 -4.11 -9.21 10.53
CA PHE A 96 -2.75 -9.08 10.05
C PHE A 96 -1.86 -10.27 10.41
N SER A 97 -1.93 -10.72 11.67
CA SER A 97 -1.15 -11.85 12.17
C SER A 97 -1.60 -13.18 11.56
N LYS A 98 -2.89 -13.33 11.27
CA LYS A 98 -3.48 -14.57 10.76
C LYS A 98 -3.31 -14.70 9.24
N LEU A 99 -3.73 -13.69 8.48
CA LEU A 99 -3.76 -13.72 7.02
C LEU A 99 -2.44 -13.29 6.37
N GLY A 100 -1.61 -12.52 7.08
CA GLY A 100 -0.31 -12.06 6.59
C GLY A 100 -0.39 -10.79 5.75
N PHE A 101 0.76 -10.17 5.50
CA PHE A 101 0.86 -8.81 4.95
C PHE A 101 0.20 -8.68 3.57
N ILE A 102 0.46 -9.59 2.64
CA ILE A 102 0.00 -9.50 1.24
C ILE A 102 -1.53 -9.52 1.17
N ILE A 103 -2.16 -10.53 1.78
CA ILE A 103 -3.62 -10.72 1.72
C ILE A 103 -4.32 -9.57 2.43
N THR A 104 -3.92 -9.27 3.67
CA THR A 104 -4.62 -8.27 4.49
C THR A 104 -4.48 -6.87 3.91
N SER A 105 -3.31 -6.51 3.36
CA SER A 105 -3.10 -5.21 2.73
C SER A 105 -3.84 -5.08 1.41
N THR A 106 -3.94 -6.16 0.62
CA THR A 106 -4.75 -6.17 -0.61
C THR A 106 -6.22 -5.95 -0.31
N LEU A 107 -6.76 -6.66 0.70
CA LEU A 107 -8.14 -6.47 1.15
C LEU A 107 -8.40 -5.04 1.62
N LEU A 108 -7.50 -4.47 2.42
CA LEU A 108 -7.64 -3.10 2.94
C LEU A 108 -7.59 -2.06 1.81
N VAL A 109 -6.52 -2.06 1.02
CA VAL A 109 -6.28 -1.06 -0.03
C VAL A 109 -7.35 -1.15 -1.12
N PHE A 110 -7.78 -2.35 -1.50
CA PHE A 110 -8.88 -2.53 -2.44
C PHE A 110 -10.19 -1.96 -1.91
N SER A 111 -10.53 -2.28 -0.65
CA SER A 111 -11.78 -1.83 -0.02
C SER A 111 -11.84 -0.30 0.10
N LEU A 112 -10.75 0.32 0.51
CA LEU A 112 -10.64 1.78 0.60
C LEU A 112 -10.73 2.44 -0.78
N SER A 113 -10.00 1.91 -1.77
CA SER A 113 -10.00 2.43 -3.14
C SER A 113 -11.36 2.29 -3.82
N PHE A 114 -12.09 1.22 -3.51
CA PHE A 114 -13.45 1.00 -3.98
C PHE A 114 -14.43 2.03 -3.42
N ILE A 115 -14.35 2.31 -2.11
CA ILE A 115 -15.23 3.28 -1.46
C ILE A 115 -14.93 4.72 -1.85
N ALA A 116 -13.65 5.03 -2.10
CA ALA A 116 -13.27 6.30 -2.67
C ALA A 116 -13.86 6.50 -4.08
N SER A 117 -14.00 5.42 -4.85
CA SER A 117 -14.45 5.43 -6.25
C SER A 117 -15.94 5.16 -6.44
N LEU A 118 -16.70 5.04 -5.35
CA LEU A 118 -18.11 4.62 -5.33
C LEU A 118 -19.03 5.72 -5.88
N ASP A 119 -19.16 5.77 -7.21
CA ASP A 119 -20.28 6.42 -7.89
C ASP A 119 -21.55 5.55 -7.73
N THR A 120 -22.71 6.20 -7.58
CA THR A 120 -24.02 5.59 -7.33
C THR A 120 -24.43 4.46 -8.30
N ALA A 121 -23.76 4.32 -9.45
CA ALA A 121 -24.02 3.30 -10.46
C ALA A 121 -23.52 1.88 -10.10
N ILE A 122 -22.47 1.72 -9.28
CA ILE A 122 -21.85 0.41 -9.00
C ILE A 122 -22.64 -0.39 -7.94
N ARG A 123 -23.53 0.26 -7.19
CA ARG A 123 -24.31 -0.38 -6.11
C ARG A 123 -25.29 -1.47 -6.57
N LYS A 124 -25.68 -1.49 -7.85
CA LYS A 124 -26.69 -2.43 -8.35
C LYS A 124 -26.14 -3.83 -8.68
N ASN A 125 -24.83 -4.00 -8.82
CA ASN A 125 -24.25 -5.31 -9.13
C ASN A 125 -22.91 -5.52 -8.42
N LEU A 126 -22.90 -6.43 -7.44
CA LEU A 126 -21.73 -6.78 -6.62
C LEU A 126 -20.81 -7.81 -7.30
N ALA A 127 -21.28 -8.50 -8.34
CA ALA A 127 -20.47 -9.48 -9.08
C ALA A 127 -19.12 -8.93 -9.60
N PRO A 128 -19.05 -7.74 -10.24
CA PRO A 128 -17.76 -7.19 -10.68
C PRO A 128 -16.83 -6.81 -9.53
N LEU A 129 -17.35 -6.58 -8.32
CA LEU A 129 -16.53 -6.33 -7.14
C LEU A 129 -15.80 -7.59 -6.69
N PHE A 130 -16.52 -8.71 -6.56
CA PHE A 130 -15.91 -9.98 -6.15
C PHE A 130 -14.93 -10.48 -7.22
N ALA A 131 -15.26 -10.32 -8.50
CA ALA A 131 -14.35 -10.65 -9.59
C ALA A 131 -13.06 -9.79 -9.55
N GLY A 132 -13.19 -8.48 -9.30
CA GLY A 132 -12.04 -7.58 -9.18
C GLY A 132 -11.18 -7.89 -7.95
N LEU A 133 -11.79 -8.15 -6.81
CA LEU A 133 -11.07 -8.51 -5.60
C LEU A 133 -10.33 -9.83 -5.76
N ALA A 134 -11.01 -10.87 -6.26
CA ALA A 134 -10.42 -12.18 -6.49
C ALA A 134 -9.27 -12.11 -7.50
N GLY A 135 -9.44 -11.37 -8.60
CA GLY A 135 -8.37 -11.15 -9.58
C GLY A 135 -7.17 -10.40 -9.01
N THR A 136 -7.41 -9.39 -8.16
CA THR A 136 -6.34 -8.63 -7.51
C THR A 136 -5.56 -9.51 -6.53
N LEU A 137 -6.28 -10.27 -5.69
CA LEU A 137 -5.67 -11.22 -4.75
C LEU A 137 -4.83 -12.28 -5.49
N ALA A 138 -5.40 -12.90 -6.53
CA ALA A 138 -4.69 -13.89 -7.34
C ALA A 138 -3.43 -13.31 -7.96
N PHE A 139 -3.50 -12.08 -8.50
CA PHE A 139 -2.33 -11.40 -9.05
C PHE A 139 -1.26 -11.12 -7.99
N THR A 140 -1.63 -10.56 -6.83
CA THR A 140 -0.67 -10.25 -5.75
C THR A 140 -0.03 -11.52 -5.18
N VAL A 141 -0.81 -12.56 -4.88
CA VAL A 141 -0.27 -13.82 -4.36
C VAL A 141 0.60 -14.52 -5.41
N GLY A 142 0.19 -14.47 -6.68
CA GLY A 142 0.96 -15.00 -7.80
C GLY A 142 2.31 -14.28 -7.96
N TYR A 143 2.31 -12.95 -7.94
CA TYR A 143 3.53 -12.17 -8.04
C TYR A 143 4.43 -12.36 -6.82
N TYR A 144 3.90 -12.33 -5.59
CA TYR A 144 4.66 -12.64 -4.38
C TYR A 144 5.38 -13.99 -4.51
N SER A 145 4.69 -15.02 -5.00
CA SER A 145 5.26 -16.35 -5.20
C SER A 145 6.36 -16.35 -6.26
N ALA A 146 6.13 -15.70 -7.41
CA ALA A 146 7.11 -15.57 -8.48
C ALA A 146 8.34 -14.73 -8.06
N GLY A 147 8.14 -13.62 -7.34
CA GLY A 147 9.20 -12.77 -6.84
C GLY A 147 10.07 -13.46 -5.79
N ARG A 148 9.47 -14.32 -4.94
CA ARG A 148 10.22 -15.16 -4.01
C ARG A 148 11.08 -16.20 -4.73
N PHE A 149 10.54 -16.83 -5.77
CA PHE A 149 11.30 -17.74 -6.62
C PHE A 149 12.46 -17.02 -7.31
N MET A 150 12.20 -15.86 -7.92
CA MET A 150 13.22 -15.07 -8.60
C MET A 150 14.30 -14.59 -7.63
N THR A 151 13.93 -14.15 -6.43
CA THR A 151 14.88 -13.76 -5.38
C THR A 151 15.80 -14.91 -5.01
N ARG A 152 15.26 -16.11 -4.77
CA ARG A 152 16.06 -17.30 -4.47
C ARG A 152 17.00 -17.66 -5.62
N TYR A 153 16.50 -17.59 -6.85
CA TYR A 153 17.29 -17.87 -8.04
C TYR A 153 18.45 -16.89 -8.23
N LEU A 154 18.20 -15.58 -8.12
CA LEU A 154 19.24 -14.55 -8.23
C LEU A 154 20.32 -14.69 -7.15
N LEU A 155 19.91 -14.96 -5.90
CA LEU A 155 20.83 -15.22 -4.80
C LEU A 155 21.65 -16.49 -5.02
N GLN A 156 21.06 -17.54 -5.60
CA GLN A 156 21.77 -18.78 -5.94
C GLN A 156 22.80 -18.53 -7.04
N VAL A 157 22.41 -17.83 -8.11
CA VAL A 157 23.32 -17.46 -9.21
C VAL A 157 24.49 -16.64 -8.68
N GLY A 158 24.25 -15.64 -7.83
CA GLY A 158 25.32 -14.83 -7.24
C GLY A 158 26.27 -15.58 -6.31
N ARG A 159 25.88 -16.77 -5.83
CA ARG A 159 26.73 -17.66 -5.00
C ARG A 159 27.49 -18.68 -5.82
N THR A 160 26.91 -19.18 -6.91
CA THR A 160 27.52 -20.23 -7.74
C THR A 160 28.35 -19.68 -8.88
N THR A 161 28.10 -18.45 -9.31
CA THR A 161 28.86 -17.76 -10.35
C THR A 161 29.64 -16.60 -9.76
N SER A 162 30.71 -16.18 -10.43
CA SER A 162 31.53 -15.00 -10.09
C SER A 162 30.77 -13.66 -10.21
N PHE A 163 29.46 -13.70 -10.49
CA PHE A 163 28.58 -12.54 -10.59
C PHE A 163 28.08 -12.09 -9.20
N THR A 164 28.99 -11.53 -8.40
CA THR A 164 28.72 -11.06 -7.02
C THR A 164 27.58 -10.05 -6.92
N ILE A 165 27.36 -9.24 -7.97
CA ILE A 165 26.28 -8.25 -8.05
C ILE A 165 24.89 -8.89 -7.99
N ALA A 166 24.73 -10.13 -8.48
CA ALA A 166 23.44 -10.83 -8.44
C ALA A 166 22.96 -11.13 -7.01
N SER A 167 23.88 -11.14 -6.04
CA SER A 167 23.57 -11.32 -4.62
C SER A 167 23.22 -10.02 -3.88
N ALA A 168 23.46 -8.85 -4.51
CA ALA A 168 23.25 -7.56 -3.86
C ALA A 168 21.75 -7.28 -3.65
N PRO A 169 21.30 -6.89 -2.44
CA PRO A 169 19.88 -6.62 -2.15
C PRO A 169 19.25 -5.61 -3.10
N PHE A 170 19.97 -4.54 -3.46
CA PHE A 170 19.53 -3.53 -4.42
C PHE A 170 19.34 -4.08 -5.83
N PHE A 171 20.18 -5.02 -6.28
CA PHE A 171 20.05 -5.63 -7.59
C PHE A 171 18.82 -6.54 -7.65
N VAL A 172 18.64 -7.37 -6.63
CA VAL A 172 17.45 -8.23 -6.49
C VAL A 172 16.17 -7.39 -6.42
N PHE A 173 16.19 -6.27 -5.69
CA PHE A 173 15.09 -5.32 -5.64
C PHE A 173 14.79 -4.71 -7.01
N SER A 174 15.81 -4.22 -7.70
CA SER A 174 15.66 -3.62 -9.02
C SER A 174 15.11 -4.61 -10.05
N ALA A 175 15.57 -5.87 -10.02
CA ALA A 175 15.06 -6.93 -10.88
C ALA A 175 13.58 -7.23 -10.61
N ASN A 176 13.18 -7.37 -9.34
CA ASN A 176 11.77 -7.54 -8.97
C ASN A 176 10.92 -6.35 -9.41
N MET A 177 11.39 -5.12 -9.16
CA MET A 177 10.71 -3.89 -9.57
C MET A 177 10.51 -3.81 -11.09
N LEU A 178 11.52 -4.19 -11.88
CA LEU A 178 11.41 -4.21 -13.34
C LEU A 178 10.34 -5.20 -13.80
N VAL A 179 10.31 -6.41 -13.24
CA VAL A 179 9.28 -7.41 -13.57
C VAL A 179 7.89 -6.94 -13.14
N LEU A 180 7.75 -6.37 -11.94
CA LEU A 180 6.48 -5.81 -11.47
C LEU A 180 6.00 -4.70 -12.39
N GLY A 181 6.89 -3.75 -12.72
CA GLY A 181 6.59 -2.63 -13.61
C GLY A 181 6.15 -3.10 -14.99
N LEU A 182 6.81 -4.12 -15.55
CA LEU A 182 6.43 -4.71 -16.84
C LEU A 182 5.05 -5.36 -16.77
N LEU A 183 4.77 -6.15 -15.73
CA LEU A 183 3.48 -6.79 -15.54
C LEU A 183 2.35 -5.77 -15.37
N LEU A 184 2.57 -4.74 -14.55
CA LEU A 184 1.61 -3.65 -14.37
C LEU A 184 1.40 -2.86 -15.66
N TYR A 185 2.45 -2.63 -16.45
CA TYR A 185 2.35 -1.97 -17.76
C TYR A 185 1.51 -2.80 -18.75
N ILE A 186 1.77 -4.10 -18.84
CA ILE A 186 0.99 -5.03 -19.68
C ILE A 186 -0.47 -5.03 -19.23
N ALA A 187 -0.72 -5.17 -17.93
CA ALA A 187 -2.06 -5.20 -17.39
C ALA A 187 -2.79 -3.85 -17.57
N ALA A 188 -2.10 -2.72 -17.42
CA ALA A 188 -2.66 -1.40 -17.74
C ALA A 188 -3.02 -1.26 -19.23
N LYS A 189 -2.20 -1.81 -20.14
CA LYS A 189 -2.49 -1.86 -21.58
C LYS A 189 -3.71 -2.73 -21.87
N MET A 190 -3.88 -3.86 -21.18
CA MET A 190 -5.07 -4.71 -21.29
C MET A 190 -6.32 -3.98 -20.79
N VAL A 191 -6.25 -3.30 -19.65
CA VAL A 191 -7.36 -2.53 -19.09
C VAL A 191 -7.78 -1.38 -20.01
N ARG A 192 -6.84 -0.73 -20.71
CA ARG A 192 -7.16 0.30 -21.72
C ARG A 192 -7.93 -0.27 -22.92
N ARG A 193 -7.77 -1.57 -23.23
CA ARG A 193 -8.44 -2.25 -24.35
C ARG A 193 -9.78 -2.91 -23.95
N MET A 194 -10.15 -2.89 -22.68
CA MET A 194 -11.41 -3.48 -22.22
C MET A 194 -12.63 -2.68 -22.71
N LYS A 195 -13.55 -3.38 -23.38
CA LYS A 195 -14.89 -2.87 -23.71
C LYS A 195 -15.76 -2.81 -22.44
N PRO A 196 -16.77 -1.90 -22.38
CA PRO A 196 -17.54 -1.63 -21.16
C PRO A 196 -18.47 -2.76 -20.64
N GLY A 197 -18.30 -4.02 -21.06
CA GLY A 197 -19.26 -5.10 -20.79
C GLY A 197 -18.90 -6.12 -19.69
N LEU A 198 -17.63 -6.48 -19.49
CA LEU A 198 -17.25 -7.60 -18.59
C LEU A 198 -16.83 -7.16 -17.18
N MET A 199 -16.17 -6.01 -17.08
CA MET A 199 -15.64 -5.46 -15.85
C MET A 199 -15.63 -3.95 -16.03
N SER A 200 -16.18 -3.20 -15.07
CA SER A 200 -16.09 -1.75 -15.17
C SER A 200 -14.62 -1.37 -15.18
N ARG A 201 -14.19 -0.64 -16.22
CA ARG A 201 -12.80 -0.16 -16.36
C ARG A 201 -12.29 0.49 -15.07
N LYS A 202 -13.19 1.13 -14.29
CA LYS A 202 -12.90 1.68 -12.97
C LYS A 202 -12.42 0.61 -11.97
N VAL A 203 -13.09 -0.54 -11.89
CA VAL A 203 -12.71 -1.65 -10.99
C VAL A 203 -11.35 -2.22 -11.38
N ALA A 204 -11.10 -2.38 -12.68
CA ALA A 204 -9.80 -2.89 -13.15
C ALA A 204 -8.64 -1.92 -12.86
N VAL A 205 -8.89 -0.61 -12.93
CA VAL A 205 -7.90 0.41 -12.50
C VAL A 205 -7.66 0.33 -10.99
N ILE A 206 -8.71 0.18 -10.18
CA ILE A 206 -8.59 0.01 -8.72
C ILE A 206 -7.76 -1.24 -8.39
N SER A 207 -8.03 -2.36 -9.06
CA SER A 207 -7.25 -3.59 -8.94
C SER A 207 -5.77 -3.37 -9.25
N LEU A 208 -5.44 -2.67 -10.34
CA LEU A 208 -4.06 -2.39 -10.72
C LEU A 208 -3.33 -1.51 -9.72
N VAL A 209 -3.99 -0.44 -9.25
CA VAL A 209 -3.40 0.48 -8.25
C VAL A 209 -3.19 -0.26 -6.94
N THR A 210 -4.14 -1.10 -6.53
CA THR A 210 -4.04 -1.91 -5.31
C THR A 210 -2.87 -2.88 -5.41
N ALA A 211 -2.83 -3.70 -6.47
CA ALA A 211 -1.76 -4.67 -6.67
C ALA A 211 -0.38 -4.00 -6.71
N GLY A 212 -0.23 -2.93 -7.50
CA GLY A 212 1.03 -2.21 -7.59
C GLY A 212 1.47 -1.60 -6.26
N SER A 213 0.55 -1.03 -5.48
CA SER A 213 0.88 -0.41 -4.19
C SER A 213 1.29 -1.45 -3.15
N VAL A 214 0.55 -2.57 -3.04
CA VAL A 214 0.85 -3.63 -2.07
C VAL A 214 2.17 -4.32 -2.40
N GLU A 215 2.42 -4.65 -3.66
CA GLU A 215 3.68 -5.28 -4.07
C GLU A 215 4.86 -4.33 -3.96
N PHE A 216 4.67 -3.05 -4.27
CA PHE A 216 5.70 -2.05 -4.06
C PHE A 216 6.12 -1.96 -2.60
N LEU A 217 5.14 -1.82 -1.69
CA LEU A 217 5.41 -1.79 -0.25
C LEU A 217 6.08 -3.09 0.21
N PHE A 218 5.59 -4.24 -0.25
CA PHE A 218 6.18 -5.53 0.07
C PHE A 218 7.66 -5.59 -0.31
N LEU A 219 8.00 -5.24 -1.56
CA LEU A 219 9.39 -5.29 -2.06
C LEU A 219 10.30 -4.30 -1.32
N VAL A 220 9.83 -3.08 -1.07
CA VAL A 220 10.59 -2.08 -0.31
C VAL A 220 10.91 -2.59 1.10
N PHE A 221 9.90 -3.03 1.85
CA PHE A 221 10.13 -3.53 3.21
C PHE A 221 10.94 -4.81 3.25
N ARG A 222 10.65 -5.75 2.35
CA ARG A 222 11.27 -7.07 2.35
C ARG A 222 12.73 -7.03 1.88
N GLN A 223 13.05 -6.24 0.85
CA GLN A 223 14.32 -6.32 0.15
C GLN A 223 15.26 -5.15 0.45
N LEU A 224 14.72 -3.94 0.69
CA LEU A 224 15.54 -2.79 1.09
C LEU A 224 15.71 -2.71 2.61
N PHE A 225 14.62 -2.92 3.36
CA PHE A 225 14.66 -2.86 4.82
C PHE A 225 14.83 -4.23 5.50
N LEU A 226 14.88 -5.32 4.72
CA LEU A 226 15.06 -6.69 5.20
C LEU A 226 14.03 -7.11 6.28
N VAL A 227 12.87 -6.46 6.31
CA VAL A 227 11.84 -6.69 7.31
C VAL A 227 11.18 -8.05 7.08
N ASN A 228 11.01 -8.79 8.16
CA ASN A 228 10.22 -10.01 8.18
C ASN A 228 8.73 -9.67 8.31
N LEU A 229 8.11 -9.31 7.19
CA LEU A 229 6.66 -9.11 7.13
C LEU A 229 5.90 -10.40 7.49
N ALA A 230 4.77 -10.24 8.17
CA ALA A 230 3.92 -11.35 8.59
C ALA A 230 3.55 -12.24 7.39
N ARG A 231 3.96 -13.50 7.44
CA ARG A 231 3.67 -14.49 6.39
C ARG A 231 2.22 -14.95 6.43
N GLY A 232 1.63 -15.01 7.63
CA GLY A 232 0.25 -15.49 7.83
C GLY A 232 0.06 -16.90 7.29
N ILE A 233 -0.97 -17.10 6.47
CA ILE A 233 -1.32 -18.38 5.84
C ILE A 233 -0.36 -18.74 4.68
N ILE A 234 0.34 -17.77 4.10
CA ILE A 234 1.26 -18.01 2.98
C ILE A 234 2.60 -18.49 3.55
N THR A 235 2.76 -19.80 3.69
CA THR A 235 3.93 -20.41 4.35
C THR A 235 5.12 -20.68 3.42
N TRP A 236 4.91 -20.70 2.10
CA TRP A 236 5.94 -21.08 1.11
C TRP A 236 6.95 -19.96 0.78
#